data_AF-A0A537QFJ2-F1
#
_entry.id   AF-A0A537QFJ2-F1
#
_cell.length_a   1.000
_cell.length_b   1.000
_cell.length_c   1.000
_cell.angle_alpha   90.00
_cell.angle_beta   90.00
_cell.angle_gamma   90.00
#
_symmetry.space_group_name_H-M   'P 1'
#
loop_
_entity.id
_entity.type
_entity.pdbx_description
1 polymer ?
#
loop_
_entity_poly.entity_id
_entity_poly.type
_entity_poly.pdbx_seq_one_letter_code
_entity_poly.pdbx_strand_id
1 'polypeptide(L)' 'MKWRLWTRNEGLAPAVEAFHTEEYGSKEAALEAAYQMMYGLGHQRNMKVPRIDGPNGPIESEEIEAWCKARRG' A
#
# COMPACT_ATOMS: atom_id res chain seq x y z
N MET A 1 -13.74 10.01 -7.29
CA MET A 1 -13.42 8.57 -7.16
C MET A 1 -12.28 8.43 -6.16
N LYS A 2 -12.29 7.39 -5.34
CA LYS A 2 -11.33 7.23 -4.23
C LYS A 2 -10.34 6.10 -4.50
N TRP A 3 -9.13 6.24 -3.95
CA TRP A 3 -8.06 5.25 -4.02
C TRP A 3 -8.14 4.30 -2.82
N ARG A 4 -7.96 3.00 -3.04
CA ARG A 4 -8.05 1.97 -2.00
C ARG A 4 -6.80 1.11 -2.00
N LEU A 5 -6.23 0.85 -0.83
CA LEU A 5 -5.06 0.00 -0.69
C LEU A 5 -5.51 -1.44 -0.44
N TRP A 6 -4.86 -2.37 -1.10
CA TRP A 6 -4.85 -3.77 -0.70
C TRP A 6 -3.66 -3.99 0.20
N THR A 7 -3.89 -4.66 1.32
CA THR A 7 -2.85 -5.08 2.24
C THR A 7 -2.82 -6.59 2.33
N ARG A 8 -1.62 -7.14 2.49
CA ARG A 8 -1.40 -8.56 2.70
C ARG A 8 -0.55 -8.74 3.94
N ASN A 9 -1.11 -9.35 4.97
CA ASN A 9 -0.40 -9.69 6.18
C ASN A 9 0.14 -11.12 6.08
N GLU A 10 1.44 -11.24 5.80
CA GLU A 10 2.17 -12.50 5.74
C GLU A 10 2.58 -13.03 7.13
N GLY A 11 2.27 -12.29 8.21
CA GLY A 11 2.53 -12.69 9.59
C GLY A 11 1.46 -13.63 10.16
N LEU A 12 0.36 -13.81 9.43
CA LEU A 12 -0.71 -14.74 9.73
C LEU A 12 -0.59 -15.99 8.86
N ALA A 13 -1.02 -17.14 9.39
CA ALA A 13 -1.07 -18.40 8.67
C ALA A 13 -2.53 -18.92 8.64
N PRO A 14 -3.22 -18.89 7.48
CA PRO A 14 -2.76 -18.42 6.18
C PRO A 14 -2.60 -16.89 6.12
N ALA A 15 -1.81 -16.40 5.16
CA ALA A 15 -1.68 -14.97 4.92
C ALA A 15 -3.05 -14.36 4.59
N VAL A 16 -3.36 -13.21 5.17
CA VAL A 16 -4.66 -12.56 5.00
C VAL A 16 -4.49 -11.35 4.10
N GLU A 17 -5.23 -11.35 2.99
CA GLU A 17 -5.38 -10.18 2.12
C GLU A 17 -6.68 -9.45 2.47
N ALA A 18 -6.59 -8.14 2.65
CA ALA A 18 -7.72 -7.30 2.99
C ALA A 18 -7.60 -5.93 2.33
N PHE A 19 -8.75 -5.26 2.17
CA PHE A 19 -8.73 -3.83 1.90
C PHE A 19 -8.32 -3.08 3.15
N HIS A 20 -7.42 -2.11 3.00
CA HIS A 20 -7.30 -1.08 4.00
C HIS A 20 -8.61 -0.30 4.06
N THR A 21 -9.15 -0.10 5.25
CA THR A 21 -10.47 0.49 5.46
C THR A 21 -10.56 1.96 5.04
N GLU A 22 -9.41 2.64 4.95
CA GLU A 22 -9.37 4.04 4.52
C GLU A 22 -9.34 4.17 3.01
N GLU A 23 -10.08 5.16 2.53
CA GLU A 23 -10.13 5.54 1.13
C GLU A 23 -9.47 6.91 0.95
N TYR A 24 -8.62 7.04 -0.07
CA TYR A 24 -7.79 8.24 -0.25
C TYR A 24 -8.28 9.10 -1.41
N GLY A 25 -8.19 10.42 -1.26
CA GLY A 25 -8.63 11.39 -2.26
C GLY A 25 -7.70 11.52 -3.48
N SER A 26 -6.45 11.08 -3.37
CA SER A 26 -5.45 11.20 -4.42
C SER A 26 -4.51 9.98 -4.50
N LYS A 27 -3.86 9.81 -5.66
CA LYS A 27 -2.83 8.80 -5.90
C LYS A 27 -1.69 8.94 -4.90
N GLU A 28 -1.22 10.16 -4.69
CA GLU A 28 -0.11 10.46 -3.78
C GLU A 28 -0.46 10.15 -2.33
N ALA A 29 -1.68 10.47 -1.87
CA ALA A 29 -2.10 10.14 -0.51
C ALA A 29 -2.16 8.62 -0.29
N ALA A 30 -2.61 7.86 -1.30
CA ALA A 30 -2.62 6.40 -1.24
C ALA A 30 -1.20 5.81 -1.23
N LEU A 31 -0.29 6.34 -2.05
CA LEU A 31 1.12 5.94 -2.08
C LEU A 31 1.85 6.29 -0.78
N GLU A 32 1.57 7.46 -0.20
CA GLU A 32 2.12 7.85 1.10
C GLU A 32 1.64 6.89 2.19
N ALA A 33 0.35 6.56 2.22
CA ALA A 33 -0.17 5.58 3.18
C ALA A 33 0.48 4.20 3.00
N ALA A 34 0.67 3.76 1.76
CA ALA A 34 1.36 2.50 1.46
C ALA A 34 2.82 2.52 1.97
N TYR A 35 3.52 3.64 1.77
CA TYR A 35 4.86 3.86 2.30
C TYR A 35 4.89 3.84 3.83
N GLN A 36 3.95 4.51 4.50
CA GLN A 36 3.87 4.50 5.96
C GLN A 36 3.62 3.09 6.53
N MET A 37 2.81 2.26 5.85
CA MET A 37 2.59 0.87 6.26
C MET A 37 3.83 -0.02 6.08
N MET A 38 4.53 0.15 4.97
CA MET A 38 5.69 -0.70 4.63
C MET A 38 7.00 -0.23 5.27
N TYR A 39 7.15 1.06 5.56
CA TYR A 39 8.43 1.66 5.97
C TYR A 39 8.31 2.74 7.06
N GLY A 40 7.10 3.15 7.44
CA GLY A 40 6.89 4.18 8.47
C GLY A 40 7.19 3.70 9.89
N LEU A 41 7.01 4.61 10.87
CA LEU A 41 7.27 4.33 12.29
C LEU A 41 6.41 3.17 12.86
N GLY A 42 5.24 2.91 12.26
CA GLY A 42 4.35 1.80 12.60
C GLY A 42 4.50 0.58 11.69
N HIS A 43 5.58 0.48 10.92
CA HIS A 43 5.82 -0.58 9.96
C HIS A 43 5.66 -1.98 10.60
N GLN A 44 4.72 -2.75 10.07
CA GLN A 44 4.61 -4.17 10.36
C GLN A 44 5.45 -4.95 9.33
N ARG A 45 6.52 -5.61 9.78
CA ARG A 45 7.47 -6.37 8.93
C ARG A 45 6.83 -7.32 7.93
N ASN A 46 5.66 -7.85 8.28
CA ASN A 46 4.97 -8.84 7.47
C ASN A 46 3.79 -8.24 6.67
N MET A 47 3.58 -6.92 6.75
CA MET A 47 2.55 -6.24 5.98
C MET A 47 3.12 -5.78 4.65
N LYS A 48 2.48 -6.20 3.56
CA LYS A 48 2.75 -5.76 2.20
C LYS A 48 1.56 -5.02 1.63
N VAL A 49 1.81 -4.14 0.67
CA VAL A 49 0.77 -3.48 -0.13
C VAL A 49 0.87 -4.00 -1.57
N PRO A 50 0.18 -5.10 -1.92
CA PRO A 50 0.28 -5.68 -3.26
C PRO A 50 -0.31 -4.80 -4.37
N ARG A 51 -1.32 -3.97 -4.06
CA ARG A 51 -2.01 -3.15 -5.06
C ARG A 51 -2.67 -1.93 -4.46
N ILE A 52 -2.79 -0.86 -5.25
CA ILE A 52 -3.66 0.29 -4.96
C ILE A 52 -4.66 0.43 -6.11
N ASP A 53 -5.95 0.30 -5.82
CA ASP A 53 -6.99 0.55 -6.80
C ASP A 53 -7.32 2.03 -6.89
N GLY A 54 -7.29 2.57 -8.11
CA GLY A 54 -7.64 3.95 -8.38
C GLY A 54 -8.48 4.15 -9.64
N PRO A 55 -9.00 5.38 -9.84
CA PRO A 55 -9.80 5.75 -11.02
C PRO A 55 -9.04 5.65 -12.35
N ASN A 56 -7.71 5.74 -12.31
CA ASN A 56 -6.86 5.71 -13.50
C ASN A 56 -6.26 4.32 -13.77
N GLY A 57 -6.81 3.28 -13.11
CA GLY A 57 -6.26 1.93 -13.11
C GLY A 57 -5.56 1.58 -11.80
N PRO A 58 -5.30 0.28 -11.58
CA PRO A 58 -4.56 -0.18 -10.41
C PRO A 58 -3.08 0.19 -10.52
N ILE A 59 -2.48 0.46 -9.37
CA ILE A 59 -1.04 0.55 -9.20
C ILE A 59 -0.58 -0.77 -8.58
N GLU A 60 0.24 -1.51 -9.31
CA GLU A 60 0.78 -2.80 -8.88
C GLU A 60 1.96 -2.63 -7.93
N SER A 61 2.29 -3.70 -7.20
CA SER A 61 3.34 -3.71 -6.16
C SER A 61 4.68 -3.16 -6.64
N GLU A 62 5.11 -3.44 -7.87
CA GLU A 62 6.37 -2.93 -8.42
C GLU A 62 6.41 -1.41 -8.50
N GLU A 63 5.32 -0.78 -8.95
CA GLU A 63 5.25 0.69 -9.04
C GLU A 63 5.21 1.32 -7.64
N ILE A 64 4.50 0.69 -6.68
CA ILE A 64 4.46 1.14 -5.28
C ILE A 64 5.86 1.06 -4.67
N GLU A 65 6.57 -0.07 -4.86
CA GLU A 65 7.93 -0.26 -4.37
C GLU A 65 8.90 0.73 -5.00
N ALA A 66 8.81 0.97 -6.31
CA ALA A 66 9.64 1.94 -7.01
C ALA A 66 9.45 3.34 -6.44
N TRP A 67 8.20 3.75 -6.21
CA TRP A 67 7.88 5.03 -5.58
C TRP A 67 8.43 5.14 -4.15
N CYS A 68 8.25 4.09 -3.35
CA CYS A 68 8.77 4.04 -1.98
C CYS A 68 10.30 4.11 -1.93
N LYS A 69 10.99 3.41 -2.85
CA LYS A 69 12.45 3.45 -2.98
C LYS A 69 12.93 4.84 -3.39
N ALA A 70 12.28 5.47 -4.36
CA ALA A 70 12.60 6.83 -4.82
C ALA A 70 12.39 7.89 -3.72
N ARG A 71 11.45 7.68 -2.80
CA ARG A 71 11.20 8.60 -1.67
C ARG A 71 12.24 8.49 -0.56
N ARG A 72 12.91 7.33 -0.44
CA ARG A 72 13.90 7.06 0.62
C ARG A 72 15.31 7.56 0.26
N GLY A 73 15.56 7.92 -1.00
CA GLY A 73 16.87 8.30 -1.55
C GLY A 73 16.88 9.69 -2.16
#